data_AF-A0A520W1P1-F1
#
_entry.id   AF-A0A520W1P1-F1
#
_cell.length_a   1.000
_cell.length_b   1.000
_cell.length_c   1.000
_cell.angle_alpha   90.00
_cell.angle_beta   90.00
_cell.angle_gamma   90.00
#
_symmetry.space_group_name_H-M   'P 1'
#
loop_
_entity.id
_entity.type
_entity.pdbx_description
1 polymer ?
#
loop_
_entity_poly.entity_id
_entity_poly.type
_entity_poly.pdbx_seq_one_letter_code
_entity_poly.pdbx_strand_id
1 'polypeptide(L)'
;MKDLIWDIAKSGEETLENTELQSIEEPKELFIARGVSLEAKDSTYKINKFVDNKIALDVKEKGAIKISDTVFNYSKSYKSKTIDLKRLIDWATSKKLSEDDIENLVALCGSTFVPKLRGLDAVAEKKGMDKQLARDTFIEKVWDEEPKLQVIKTSNDTAPVWAKGLKEMERRK
;
A
#
# COMPACT_ATOMS: atom_id res chain seq x y z
N MET A 1 -8.60 -24.98 11.19
CA MET A 1 -8.20 -23.56 10.95
C MET A 1 -7.96 -22.79 12.24
N LYS A 2 -8.94 -22.68 13.14
CA LYS A 2 -8.75 -21.96 14.41
C LYS A 2 -7.56 -22.51 15.21
N ASP A 3 -7.54 -23.81 15.46
CA ASP A 3 -6.47 -24.45 16.23
C ASP A 3 -5.11 -24.27 15.57
N LEU A 4 -5.01 -24.49 14.25
CA LEU A 4 -3.79 -24.23 13.46
C LEU A 4 -3.23 -22.81 13.67
N ILE A 5 -4.07 -21.78 13.55
CA ILE A 5 -3.63 -20.38 13.72
C ILE A 5 -3.15 -20.13 15.15
N TRP A 6 -3.84 -20.70 16.14
CA TRP A 6 -3.43 -20.60 17.55
C TRP A 6 -2.14 -21.36 17.85
N ASP A 7 -1.92 -22.51 17.24
CA ASP A 7 -0.71 -23.31 17.42
C ASP A 7 0.51 -22.61 16.81
N ILE A 8 0.37 -22.05 15.60
CA ILE A 8 1.41 -21.22 14.97
C ILE A 8 1.67 -19.95 15.79
N ALA A 9 0.63 -19.29 16.30
CA ALA A 9 0.79 -18.09 17.12
C ALA A 9 1.54 -18.38 18.44
N LYS A 10 1.29 -19.55 19.04
CA LYS A 10 1.95 -20.01 20.27
C LYS A 10 3.36 -20.52 20.04
N SER A 11 3.66 -21.11 18.89
CA SER A 11 5.00 -21.63 18.59
C SER A 11 6.04 -20.52 18.49
N GLY A 12 5.61 -19.29 18.19
CA GLY A 12 6.51 -18.15 17.99
C GLY A 12 7.33 -18.26 16.70
N GLU A 13 6.91 -19.12 15.76
CA GLU A 13 7.60 -19.34 14.49
C GLU A 13 7.75 -18.01 13.74
N GLU A 14 8.99 -17.64 13.40
CA GLU A 14 9.24 -16.40 12.65
C GLU A 14 9.03 -16.58 11.14
N THR A 15 9.23 -17.80 10.65
CA THR A 15 9.17 -18.17 9.24
C THR A 15 7.91 -18.98 8.95
N LEU A 16 6.84 -18.29 8.59
CA LEU A 16 5.53 -18.92 8.34
C LEU A 16 5.50 -19.84 7.11
N GLU A 17 6.52 -19.77 6.26
CA GLU A 17 6.72 -20.63 5.08
C GLU A 17 6.92 -22.12 5.46
N ASN A 18 7.38 -22.40 6.68
CA ASN A 18 7.59 -23.76 7.18
C ASN A 18 6.35 -24.34 7.88
N THR A 19 5.25 -23.60 7.92
CA THR A 19 4.03 -24.00 8.62
C THR A 19 2.99 -24.54 7.64
N GLU A 20 1.96 -25.24 8.16
CA GLU A 20 0.85 -25.73 7.32
C GLU A 20 0.11 -24.59 6.60
N LEU A 21 0.22 -23.35 7.10
CA LEU A 21 -0.32 -22.14 6.46
C LEU A 21 0.25 -21.91 5.05
N GLN A 22 1.50 -22.34 4.81
CA GLN A 22 2.13 -22.24 3.49
C GLN A 22 1.47 -23.16 2.46
N SER A 23 0.87 -24.28 2.88
CA SER A 23 0.22 -25.22 1.96
C SER A 23 -1.17 -24.77 1.48
N ILE A 24 -1.78 -23.79 2.15
CA ILE A 24 -3.14 -23.34 1.85
C ILE A 24 -3.15 -22.46 0.59
N GLU A 25 -3.72 -22.95 -0.50
CA GLU A 25 -3.87 -22.18 -1.75
C GLU A 25 -5.30 -21.69 -2.00
N GLU A 26 -6.30 -22.39 -1.45
CA GLU A 26 -7.71 -22.09 -1.71
C GLU A 26 -8.11 -20.74 -1.08
N PRO A 27 -8.60 -19.76 -1.87
CA PRO A 27 -8.95 -18.43 -1.36
C PRO A 27 -9.97 -18.45 -0.22
N LYS A 28 -10.91 -19.40 -0.21
CA LYS A 28 -11.87 -19.54 0.90
C LYS A 28 -11.19 -19.91 2.21
N GLU A 29 -10.22 -20.82 2.17
CA GLU A 29 -9.49 -21.23 3.37
C GLU A 29 -8.58 -20.11 3.88
N LEU A 30 -7.95 -19.36 2.96
CA LEU A 30 -7.21 -18.15 3.30
C LEU A 30 -8.12 -17.07 3.91
N PHE A 31 -9.36 -16.92 3.42
CA PHE A 31 -10.34 -16.00 4.00
C PHE A 31 -10.70 -16.38 5.45
N ILE A 32 -10.91 -17.68 5.71
CA ILE A 32 -11.19 -18.17 7.07
C ILE A 32 -9.97 -17.96 7.97
N ALA A 33 -8.76 -18.29 7.48
CA ALA A 33 -7.51 -18.07 8.20
C ALA A 33 -7.36 -16.60 8.60
N ARG A 34 -7.60 -15.69 7.65
CA ARG A 34 -7.60 -14.23 7.85
C ARG A 34 -8.61 -13.78 8.91
N GLY A 35 -9.82 -14.33 8.89
CA GLY A 35 -10.85 -14.01 9.88
C GLY A 35 -10.40 -14.38 11.30
N VAL A 36 -9.91 -15.61 11.47
CA VAL A 36 -9.38 -16.12 12.75
C VAL A 36 -8.19 -15.30 13.23
N SER A 37 -7.24 -14.99 12.34
CA SER A 37 -6.03 -14.25 12.71
C SER A 37 -6.30 -12.79 13.04
N LEU A 38 -7.39 -12.19 12.55
CA LEU A 38 -7.82 -10.85 12.98
C LEU A 38 -8.44 -10.84 14.38
N GLU A 39 -9.16 -11.91 14.77
CA GLU A 39 -9.74 -12.04 16.11
C GLU A 39 -8.67 -12.20 17.20
N ALA A 40 -7.51 -12.78 16.87
CA ALA A 40 -6.44 -13.12 17.81
C ALA A 40 -5.42 -12.00 18.13
N LYS A 41 -5.58 -10.78 17.58
CA LYS A 41 -4.79 -9.55 17.88
C LYS A 41 -3.24 -9.69 17.72
N ASP A 42 -2.44 -9.08 18.60
CA ASP A 42 -1.02 -8.77 18.38
C ASP A 42 -0.14 -10.00 18.10
N SER A 43 -0.48 -11.17 18.65
CA SER A 43 0.25 -12.43 18.43
C SER A 43 0.13 -12.99 17.00
N THR A 44 -0.79 -12.47 16.18
CA THR A 44 -1.08 -12.99 14.84
C THR A 44 -0.86 -11.96 13.73
N TYR A 45 -0.23 -10.82 14.00
CA TYR A 45 0.08 -9.83 12.97
C TYR A 45 0.89 -10.41 11.80
N LYS A 46 1.93 -11.22 12.10
CA LYS A 46 2.74 -11.90 11.08
C LYS A 46 1.88 -12.84 10.22
N ILE A 47 0.95 -13.57 10.84
CA ILE A 47 0.00 -14.49 10.18
C ILE A 47 -0.95 -13.72 9.28
N ASN A 48 -1.52 -12.60 9.76
CA ASN A 48 -2.38 -11.72 8.97
C ASN A 48 -1.66 -11.23 7.71
N LYS A 49 -0.44 -10.70 7.87
CA LYS A 49 0.36 -10.20 6.73
C LYS A 49 0.64 -11.32 5.72
N PHE A 50 0.98 -12.51 6.21
CA PHE A 50 1.26 -13.66 5.36
C PHE A 50 0.02 -14.10 4.56
N VAL A 51 -1.13 -14.23 5.21
CA VAL A 51 -2.39 -14.60 4.54
C VAL A 51 -2.81 -13.52 3.53
N ASP A 52 -2.73 -12.24 3.90
CA ASP A 52 -3.03 -11.13 3.00
C ASP A 52 -2.13 -11.15 1.75
N ASN A 53 -0.83 -11.45 1.91
CA ASN A 53 0.10 -11.60 0.79
C ASN A 53 -0.27 -12.76 -0.13
N LYS A 54 -0.67 -13.92 0.41
CA LYS A 54 -1.12 -15.06 -0.42
C LYS A 54 -2.36 -14.72 -1.22
N ILE A 55 -3.35 -14.08 -0.60
CA ILE A 55 -4.55 -13.61 -1.30
C ILE A 55 -4.16 -12.56 -2.36
N ALA A 56 -3.27 -11.61 -2.04
CA ALA A 56 -2.82 -10.58 -2.98
C ALA A 56 -2.16 -11.16 -4.23
N LEU A 57 -1.35 -12.22 -4.07
CA LEU A 57 -0.73 -12.95 -5.19
C LEU A 57 -1.79 -13.67 -6.04
N ASP A 58 -2.74 -14.37 -5.42
CA ASP A 58 -3.82 -15.06 -6.15
C ASP A 58 -4.65 -14.08 -6.99
N VAL A 59 -5.08 -12.96 -6.40
CA VAL A 59 -5.90 -11.97 -7.12
C VAL A 59 -5.11 -11.14 -8.12
N LYS A 60 -3.79 -11.00 -7.96
CA LYS A 60 -2.90 -10.39 -8.96
C LYS A 60 -2.88 -11.20 -10.26
N GLU A 61 -2.84 -12.52 -10.14
CA GLU A 61 -2.73 -13.42 -11.31
C GLU A 61 -4.08 -13.77 -11.92
N LYS A 62 -5.07 -14.06 -11.06
CA LYS A 62 -6.38 -14.62 -11.44
C LYS A 62 -7.52 -13.60 -11.46
N GLY A 63 -7.24 -12.35 -11.08
CA GLY A 63 -8.24 -11.30 -10.96
C GLY A 63 -8.93 -11.26 -9.60
N ALA A 64 -9.63 -10.16 -9.34
CA ALA A 64 -10.39 -9.95 -8.11
C ALA A 64 -11.41 -11.07 -7.87
N ILE A 65 -11.64 -11.43 -6.61
CA ILE A 65 -12.59 -12.48 -6.21
C ILE A 65 -13.51 -11.98 -5.10
N LYS A 66 -14.79 -12.37 -5.15
CA LYS A 66 -15.72 -12.15 -4.03
C LYS A 66 -15.78 -13.39 -3.14
N ILE A 67 -15.61 -13.16 -1.85
CA ILE A 67 -15.79 -14.17 -0.81
C ILE A 67 -16.66 -13.53 0.28
N SER A 68 -17.87 -14.06 0.46
CA SER A 68 -18.89 -13.51 1.35
C SER A 68 -19.24 -12.06 0.98
N ASP A 69 -19.26 -11.17 1.98
CA ASP A 69 -19.52 -9.73 1.83
C ASP A 69 -18.30 -8.93 1.32
N THR A 70 -17.18 -9.59 1.03
CA THR A 70 -15.89 -8.97 0.78
C THR A 70 -15.36 -9.30 -0.61
N VAL A 71 -14.90 -8.28 -1.35
CA VAL A 71 -14.15 -8.44 -2.60
C VAL A 71 -12.68 -8.17 -2.34
N PHE A 72 -11.85 -9.13 -2.71
CA PHE A 72 -10.39 -9.05 -2.68
C PHE A 72 -9.89 -8.66 -4.06
N ASN A 73 -9.16 -7.54 -4.12
CA ASN A 73 -8.63 -7.00 -5.37
C ASN A 73 -7.12 -6.74 -5.24
N TYR A 74 -6.41 -6.89 -6.35
CA TYR A 74 -5.02 -6.48 -6.42
C TYR A 74 -4.92 -4.96 -6.53
N SER A 75 -4.12 -4.34 -5.66
CA SER A 75 -3.78 -2.92 -5.78
C SER A 75 -2.28 -2.75 -5.92
N LYS A 76 -1.88 -2.09 -7.01
CA LYS A 76 -0.52 -1.58 -7.16
C LYS A 76 -0.46 -0.19 -6.53
N SER A 77 0.02 -0.11 -5.31
CA SER A 77 0.26 1.16 -4.64
C SER A 77 1.62 1.74 -5.00
N TYR A 78 1.72 3.05 -4.94
CA TYR A 78 2.98 3.77 -4.97
C TYR A 78 2.97 4.84 -3.89
N LYS A 79 4.17 5.22 -3.46
CA LYS A 79 4.39 6.44 -2.69
C LYS A 79 5.04 7.48 -3.58
N SER A 80 4.65 8.74 -3.39
CA SER A 80 5.38 9.86 -3.96
C SER A 80 6.64 10.10 -3.13
N LYS A 81 7.73 10.45 -3.80
CA LYS A 81 8.98 10.82 -3.16
C LYS A 81 9.57 12.03 -3.86
N THR A 82 10.17 12.94 -3.09
CA THR A 82 10.93 14.04 -3.67
C THR A 82 12.25 13.50 -4.19
N ILE A 83 12.56 13.74 -5.48
CA ILE A 83 13.76 13.24 -6.14
C ILE A 83 15.00 13.85 -5.50
N ASP A 84 15.02 15.17 -5.38
CA ASP A 84 16.10 15.94 -4.76
C ASP A 84 15.50 17.12 -3.99
N LEU A 85 15.56 17.03 -2.66
CA LEU A 85 15.02 18.05 -1.77
C LEU A 85 15.85 19.34 -1.78
N LYS A 86 17.18 19.24 -1.89
CA LYS A 86 18.06 20.42 -1.99
C LYS A 86 17.69 21.22 -3.23
N ARG A 87 17.60 20.53 -4.38
CA ARG A 87 17.22 21.16 -5.66
C ARG A 87 15.81 21.72 -5.65
N LEU A 88 14.86 21.05 -4.98
CA LEU A 88 13.50 21.57 -4.83
C LEU A 88 13.49 22.88 -4.02
N ILE A 89 14.21 22.94 -2.90
CA ILE A 89 14.28 24.13 -2.04
C ILE A 89 14.97 25.29 -2.77
N ASP A 90 16.12 25.02 -3.39
CA ASP A 90 16.85 26.02 -4.18
C ASP A 90 15.98 26.58 -5.31
N TRP A 91 15.36 25.67 -6.09
CA TRP A 91 14.43 26.07 -7.13
C TRP A 91 13.26 26.86 -6.56
N ALA A 92 12.61 26.44 -5.47
CA ALA A 92 11.40 27.10 -4.96
C ALA A 92 11.67 28.50 -4.39
N THR A 93 12.84 28.72 -3.80
CA THR A 93 13.12 29.94 -3.05
C THR A 93 13.65 31.09 -3.89
N SER A 94 14.19 30.85 -5.10
CA SER A 94 14.76 31.86 -6.01
C SER A 94 15.85 32.74 -5.39
N LYS A 95 16.25 32.47 -4.14
CA LYS A 95 17.27 33.21 -3.42
C LYS A 95 18.52 32.35 -3.45
N LYS A 96 19.69 33.00 -3.56
CA LYS A 96 20.96 32.35 -3.25
C LYS A 96 20.99 32.10 -1.75
N LEU A 97 20.31 31.04 -1.31
CA LEU A 97 20.53 30.47 0.00
C LEU A 97 21.97 29.96 0.05
N SER A 98 22.63 30.11 1.19
CA SER A 98 23.93 29.46 1.39
C SER A 98 23.74 27.94 1.46
N GLU A 99 24.82 27.18 1.27
CA GLU A 99 24.76 25.71 1.43
C GLU A 99 24.26 25.33 2.83
N ASP A 100 24.75 26.02 3.87
CA ASP A 100 24.31 25.83 5.27
C ASP A 100 22.81 26.07 5.46
N ASP A 101 22.24 27.09 4.80
CA ASP A 101 20.80 27.35 4.86
C ASP A 101 20.00 26.21 4.23
N ILE A 102 20.46 25.70 3.08
CA ILE A 102 19.82 24.58 2.39
C ILE A 102 19.90 23.32 3.25
N GLU A 103 21.04 23.04 3.87
CA GLU A 103 21.22 21.86 4.73
C GLU A 103 20.34 21.93 5.97
N ASN A 104 20.24 23.09 6.62
CA ASN A 104 19.33 23.30 7.73
C ASN A 104 17.87 23.08 7.33
N LEU A 105 17.45 23.59 6.16
CA LEU A 105 16.09 23.39 5.66
C LEU A 105 15.81 21.92 5.30
N VAL A 106 16.75 21.23 4.69
CA VAL A 106 16.64 19.78 4.44
C VAL A 106 16.49 19.01 5.75
N ALA A 107 17.29 19.35 6.76
CA ALA A 107 17.21 18.71 8.09
C ALA A 107 15.85 18.94 8.75
N LEU A 108 15.29 20.16 8.65
CA LEU A 108 13.96 20.49 9.17
C LEU A 108 12.82 19.78 8.43
N CYS A 109 12.91 19.68 7.10
CA CYS A 109 11.92 19.00 6.27
C CYS A 109 11.97 17.48 6.42
N GLY A 110 13.16 16.93 6.67
CA GLY A 110 13.43 15.50 6.72
C GLY A 110 13.60 14.87 5.33
N SER A 111 14.33 13.75 5.28
CA SER A 111 14.67 13.04 4.04
C SER A 111 13.47 12.44 3.30
N THR A 112 12.32 12.29 3.96
CA THR A 112 11.07 11.75 3.39
C THR A 112 10.07 12.84 3.01
N PHE A 113 10.47 14.12 3.02
CA PHE A 113 9.58 15.22 2.69
C PHE A 113 9.02 15.08 1.27
N VAL A 114 7.74 15.36 1.12
CA VAL A 114 7.05 15.46 -0.18
C VAL A 114 6.21 16.72 -0.17
N PRO A 115 6.42 17.67 -1.10
CA PRO A 115 5.60 18.86 -1.17
C PRO A 115 4.15 18.50 -1.53
N LYS A 116 3.19 19.27 -1.00
CA LYS A 116 1.81 19.16 -1.44
C LYS A 116 1.72 19.58 -2.91
N LEU A 117 1.06 18.77 -3.75
CA LEU A 117 0.95 19.04 -5.19
C LEU A 117 0.39 20.44 -5.49
N ARG A 118 -0.64 20.89 -4.76
CA ARG A 118 -1.18 22.25 -4.92
C ARG A 118 -0.16 23.34 -4.60
N GLY A 119 0.72 23.11 -3.63
CA GLY A 119 1.81 24.03 -3.30
C GLY A 119 2.86 24.06 -4.40
N LEU A 120 3.24 22.89 -4.91
CA LEU A 120 4.18 22.77 -6.03
C LEU A 120 3.65 23.47 -7.28
N ASP A 121 2.37 23.26 -7.62
CA ASP A 121 1.72 23.91 -8.76
C ASP A 121 1.71 25.44 -8.64
N ALA A 122 1.49 25.97 -7.43
CA ALA A 122 1.50 27.41 -7.17
C ALA A 122 2.89 28.03 -7.33
N VAL A 123 3.94 27.30 -6.95
CA VAL A 123 5.34 27.75 -7.15
C VAL A 123 5.71 27.66 -8.63
N ALA A 124 5.29 26.60 -9.33
CA ALA A 124 5.51 26.44 -10.76
C ALA A 124 4.89 27.59 -11.57
N GLU A 125 3.65 27.96 -11.25
CA GLU A 125 2.93 29.07 -11.87
C GLU A 125 3.65 30.42 -11.67
N LYS A 126 4.12 30.69 -10.45
CA LYS A 126 4.94 31.89 -10.15
C LYS A 126 6.26 31.93 -10.94
N LYS A 127 6.77 30.77 -11.35
CA LYS A 127 8.05 30.61 -12.05
C LYS A 127 7.90 30.43 -13.56
N GLY A 128 6.67 30.48 -14.09
CA GLY A 128 6.42 30.23 -15.51
C GLY A 128 6.75 28.82 -15.96
N MET A 129 6.79 27.85 -15.03
CA MET A 129 7.01 26.44 -15.32
C MET A 129 5.67 25.73 -15.44
N ASP A 130 5.53 24.84 -16.43
CA ASP A 130 4.36 23.98 -16.55
C ASP A 130 4.18 23.11 -15.28
N LYS A 131 2.93 22.93 -14.85
CA LYS A 131 2.59 22.23 -13.61
C LYS A 131 2.98 20.76 -13.67
N GLN A 132 2.78 20.11 -14.82
CA GLN A 132 3.13 18.72 -14.99
C GLN A 132 4.66 18.56 -15.05
N LEU A 133 5.34 19.43 -15.78
CA LEU A 133 6.80 19.46 -15.81
C LEU A 133 7.41 19.64 -14.41
N ALA A 134 6.88 20.53 -13.57
CA ALA A 134 7.36 20.72 -12.20
C ALA A 134 7.19 19.46 -11.35
N ARG A 135 6.04 18.79 -11.47
CA ARG A 135 5.79 17.51 -10.77
C ARG A 135 6.79 16.45 -11.22
N ASP A 136 6.99 16.29 -12.53
CA ASP A 136 7.90 15.28 -13.07
C ASP A 136 9.38 15.60 -12.78
N THR A 137 9.72 16.88 -12.58
CA THR A 137 11.08 17.32 -12.20
C THR A 137 11.42 17.00 -10.75
N PHE A 138 10.45 17.15 -9.84
CA PHE A 138 10.74 17.10 -8.40
C PHE A 138 10.16 15.87 -7.70
N ILE A 139 9.20 15.16 -8.29
CA ILE A 139 8.48 14.06 -7.66
C ILE A 139 8.58 12.80 -8.51
N GLU A 140 9.02 11.72 -7.87
CA GLU A 140 8.97 10.38 -8.44
C GLU A 140 7.87 9.54 -7.79
N LYS A 141 7.33 8.59 -8.57
CA LYS A 141 6.46 7.53 -8.06
C LYS A 141 7.32 6.30 -7.77
N VAL A 142 7.48 5.97 -6.50
CA VAL A 142 8.13 4.73 -6.07
C VAL A 142 7.03 3.70 -5.86
N TRP A 143 6.98 2.71 -6.76
CA TRP A 143 6.04 1.60 -6.66
C TRP A 143 6.45 0.67 -5.51
N ASP A 144 5.47 0.18 -4.76
CA ASP A 144 5.73 -0.80 -3.72
C ASP A 144 6.14 -2.14 -4.37
N GLU A 145 7.12 -2.82 -3.77
CA GLU A 145 7.59 -4.14 -4.21
C GLU A 145 6.61 -5.25 -3.81
N GLU A 146 6.05 -5.15 -2.59
CA GLU A 146 5.06 -6.09 -2.08
C GLU A 146 3.67 -5.82 -2.69
N PRO A 147 2.96 -6.86 -3.17
CA PRO A 147 1.60 -6.72 -3.64
C PRO A 147 0.68 -6.30 -2.48
N LYS A 148 -0.12 -5.24 -2.65
CA LYS A 148 -1.10 -4.86 -1.63
C LYS A 148 -2.47 -5.41 -1.95
N LEU A 149 -3.03 -6.09 -0.95
CA LEU A 149 -4.41 -6.56 -0.99
C LEU A 149 -5.37 -5.38 -0.72
N GLN A 150 -6.19 -5.04 -1.70
CA GLN A 150 -7.31 -4.13 -1.49
C GLN A 150 -8.54 -4.94 -1.08
N VAL A 151 -9.07 -4.61 0.10
CA VAL A 151 -10.26 -5.27 0.67
C VAL A 151 -11.45 -4.33 0.53
N ILE A 152 -12.46 -4.74 -0.23
CA ILE A 152 -13.66 -3.96 -0.51
C ILE A 152 -14.86 -4.65 0.15
N LYS A 153 -15.46 -4.02 1.17
CA LYS A 153 -16.73 -4.48 1.72
C LYS A 153 -17.87 -4.10 0.78
N THR A 154 -18.54 -5.09 0.20
CA THR A 154 -19.64 -4.87 -0.77
C THR A 154 -20.87 -4.22 -0.13
N SER A 155 -21.02 -4.34 1.19
CA SER A 155 -22.04 -3.66 1.99
C SER A 155 -21.80 -2.15 2.16
N ASN A 156 -20.59 -1.65 1.86
CA ASN A 156 -20.30 -0.22 1.99
C ASN A 156 -20.92 0.57 0.82
N ASP A 157 -21.58 1.69 1.12
CA ASP A 157 -22.17 2.57 0.11
C ASP A 157 -21.14 3.07 -0.91
N THR A 158 -19.92 3.35 -0.45
CA THR A 158 -18.83 3.81 -1.31
C THR A 158 -18.14 2.69 -2.08
N ALA A 159 -18.57 1.43 -1.94
CA ALA A 159 -17.99 0.33 -2.69
C ALA A 159 -18.30 0.49 -4.19
N PRO A 160 -17.34 0.19 -5.08
CA PRO A 160 -17.56 0.27 -6.52
C PRO A 160 -18.74 -0.59 -6.97
N VAL A 161 -19.54 -0.09 -7.93
CA VAL A 161 -20.74 -0.79 -8.46
C VAL A 161 -20.40 -2.20 -8.92
N TRP A 162 -19.25 -2.38 -9.56
CA TRP A 162 -18.81 -3.69 -10.02
C TRP A 162 -18.49 -4.67 -8.89
N ALA A 163 -17.97 -4.17 -7.76
CA ALA A 163 -17.66 -5.00 -6.62
C ALA A 163 -18.95 -5.50 -5.96
N LYS A 164 -19.97 -4.64 -5.91
CA LYS A 164 -21.33 -5.00 -5.45
C LYS A 164 -21.98 -6.05 -6.35
N GLY A 165 -21.75 -5.97 -7.66
CA GLY A 165 -22.35 -6.86 -8.67
C GLY A 165 -21.72 -8.26 -8.77
N LEU A 166 -20.53 -8.49 -8.22
CA LEU A 166 -19.90 -9.82 -8.19
C LEU A 166 -20.73 -10.81 -7.37
N LYS A 167 -20.84 -12.05 -7.84
CA LYS A 167 -21.41 -13.19 -7.11
C LYS A 167 -20.37 -13.90 -6.27
N GLU A 168 -20.82 -14.73 -5.34
CA GLU A 168 -19.93 -15.54 -4.50
C GLU A 168 -18.96 -16.38 -5.34
N MET A 169 -17.66 -16.30 -5.04
CA MET A 169 -16.56 -16.94 -5.77
C MET A 169 -16.41 -16.55 -7.24
N GLU A 170 -17.14 -15.54 -7.69
CA GLU A 170 -16.96 -15.00 -9.03
C GLU A 170 -15.64 -14.22 -9.10
N ARG A 171 -14.93 -14.38 -10.23
CA ARG A 171 -13.69 -13.67 -10.51
C ARG A 171 -13.88 -12.60 -11.57
N ARG A 172 -13.19 -11.49 -11.40
CA ARG A 172 -13.09 -10.40 -12.37
C ARG A 172 -11.64 -10.02 -12.62
N LYS A 173 -11.20 -10.11 -13.88
CA LYS A 173 -9.90 -9.63 -14.31
C LYS A 173 -9.94 -8.17 -14.75
#